data_AF-A0A8T6GJB2-F1
#
_entry.id   AF-A0A8T6GJB2-F1
#
_cell.length_a   1.000
_cell.length_b   1.000
_cell.length_c   1.000
_cell.angle_alpha   90.00
_cell.angle_beta   90.00
_cell.angle_gamma   90.00
#
_symmetry.space_group_name_H-M   'P 1'
#
loop_
_entity.id
_entity.type
_entity.pdbx_description
1 polymer ?
#
loop_
_entity_poly.entity_id
_entity_poly.type
_entity_poly.pdbx_seq_one_letter_code
_entity_poly.pdbx_strand_id
1 'polypeptide(L)'
;LILTDIDETNASRYREDEVRISGSDYEPPAAHLVPQQMTDLGLYIATVTDAESRLQNYPIVCAAAAHAWLAQIHPFIDGNGRTARIMTQLILTRMGYTSCIITREDRLRYYDALEESQAGDLTPLIEIMYENVEESLQEWEKAAEEEEKRRKLIKTISYLLEGPELNRATNEYTVWLSGMELLKNYFRRIVDDVNETMTLGSVKVHFKEYGTLEFDKYRNLRNQITAKRTWFFRIIFERGDRRMRYLFYFGYANHRLTNRSPVVLILAKGIGYEWEYIPLEDISQSNKPDIYQVGYDMKEEKFVALTVSGIEEGKVETIATNFFRQASQRDFAN
;
A
#
# COMPACT_ATOMS: atom_id res chain seq x y z
N LEU A 1 18.75 -22.63 27.79
CA LEU A 1 18.05 -21.33 27.62
C LEU A 1 17.55 -20.77 28.95
N ILE A 2 16.67 -21.46 29.70
CA ILE A 2 16.09 -20.90 30.94
C ILE A 2 17.10 -20.77 32.09
N LEU A 3 18.06 -21.68 32.20
CA LEU A 3 19.11 -21.66 33.23
C LEU A 3 20.48 -21.23 32.70
N THR A 4 20.61 -20.89 31.42
CA THR A 4 21.94 -20.72 30.81
C THR A 4 22.75 -19.61 31.49
N ASP A 5 22.14 -18.50 31.89
CA ASP A 5 22.87 -17.42 32.59
C ASP A 5 22.86 -17.56 34.13
N ILE A 6 22.40 -18.70 34.67
CA ILE A 6 22.25 -18.94 36.13
C ILE A 6 23.07 -20.17 36.55
N ASP A 7 22.94 -21.27 35.81
CA ASP A 7 23.65 -22.53 36.01
C ASP A 7 23.88 -23.21 34.65
N GLU A 8 24.99 -22.83 33.99
CA GLU A 8 25.39 -23.37 32.69
C GLU A 8 25.59 -24.89 32.70
N THR A 9 26.01 -25.46 33.84
CA THR A 9 26.39 -26.87 33.94
C THR A 9 25.16 -27.78 33.82
N ASN A 10 24.05 -27.36 34.42
CA ASN A 10 22.78 -28.09 34.41
C ASN A 10 21.78 -27.57 33.35
N ALA A 11 22.08 -26.43 32.70
CA ALA A 11 21.23 -25.90 31.67
C ALA A 11 21.04 -26.88 30.50
N SER A 12 19.78 -27.08 30.10
CA SER A 12 19.40 -27.94 28.97
C SER A 12 19.76 -29.42 29.12
N ARG A 13 20.01 -29.91 30.34
CA ARG A 13 20.25 -31.33 30.64
C ARG A 13 19.21 -31.87 31.60
N TYR A 14 18.74 -33.09 31.37
CA TYR A 14 17.94 -33.78 32.37
C TYR A 14 18.79 -34.08 33.61
N ARG A 15 18.14 -34.12 34.77
CA ARG A 15 18.80 -34.51 36.02
C ARG A 15 19.29 -35.96 35.94
N GLU A 16 20.47 -36.19 36.49
CA GLU A 16 21.06 -37.52 36.64
C GLU A 16 20.86 -38.05 38.07
N ASP A 17 20.59 -37.15 39.02
CA ASP A 17 20.36 -37.44 40.42
C ASP A 17 18.87 -37.39 40.80
N GLU A 18 18.54 -38.01 41.93
CA GLU A 18 17.23 -37.88 42.54
C GLU A 18 17.03 -36.52 43.21
N VAL A 19 15.83 -35.97 43.07
CA VAL A 19 15.47 -34.64 43.56
C VAL A 19 14.21 -34.70 44.40
N ARG A 20 14.06 -33.72 45.30
CA ARG A 20 12.83 -33.48 46.04
C ARG A 20 12.25 -32.13 45.64
N ILE A 21 10.93 -32.08 45.50
CA ILE A 21 10.21 -30.83 45.25
C ILE A 21 10.05 -30.11 46.59
N SER A 22 10.57 -28.90 46.69
CA SER A 22 10.48 -28.13 47.93
C SER A 22 9.01 -27.79 48.23
N GLY A 23 8.51 -28.23 49.40
CA GLY A 23 7.14 -27.98 49.83
C GLY A 23 6.09 -28.94 49.25
N SER A 24 6.50 -30.09 48.71
CA SER A 24 5.60 -31.16 48.27
C SER A 24 6.13 -32.50 48.76
N ASP A 25 5.22 -33.39 49.17
CA ASP A 25 5.55 -34.78 49.57
C ASP A 25 5.64 -35.73 48.37
N TYR A 26 5.39 -35.23 47.16
CA TYR A 26 5.48 -36.02 45.94
C TYR A 26 6.93 -36.37 45.60
N GLU A 27 7.19 -37.66 45.39
CA GLU A 27 8.47 -38.17 44.92
C GLU A 27 8.46 -38.26 43.38
N PRO A 28 9.30 -37.46 42.68
CA PRO A 28 9.44 -37.54 41.24
C PRO A 28 9.93 -38.93 40.78
N PRO A 29 9.69 -39.31 39.51
CA PRO A 29 10.16 -40.58 38.98
C PRO A 29 11.70 -40.69 39.05
N ALA A 30 12.24 -41.91 39.08
CA ALA A 30 13.69 -42.08 39.12
C ALA A 30 14.39 -41.40 37.92
N ALA A 31 15.59 -40.84 38.12
CA ALA A 31 16.28 -40.03 37.11
C ALA A 31 16.47 -40.76 35.76
N HIS A 32 16.74 -42.07 35.80
CA HIS A 32 16.90 -42.90 34.59
C HIS A 32 15.62 -43.07 33.76
N LEU A 33 14.43 -42.79 34.32
CA LEU A 33 13.14 -42.84 33.63
C LEU A 33 12.76 -41.50 32.97
N VAL A 34 13.38 -40.39 33.38
CA VAL A 34 13.07 -39.04 32.91
C VAL A 34 13.12 -38.92 31.37
N PRO A 35 14.16 -39.41 30.66
CA PRO A 35 14.22 -39.27 29.21
C PRO A 35 13.03 -39.91 28.47
N GLN A 36 12.59 -41.09 28.94
CA GLN A 36 11.45 -41.78 28.34
C GLN A 36 10.15 -41.00 28.62
N GLN A 37 9.91 -40.57 29.85
CA GLN A 37 8.69 -39.82 30.19
C GLN A 37 8.61 -38.47 29.48
N MET A 38 9.75 -37.80 29.27
CA MET A 38 9.81 -36.57 28.47
C MET A 38 9.52 -36.81 26.99
N THR A 39 9.91 -37.98 26.46
CA THR A 39 9.55 -38.39 25.10
C THR A 39 8.04 -38.60 24.98
N ASP A 40 7.44 -39.26 25.96
CA ASP A 40 5.99 -39.52 25.99
C ASP A 40 5.19 -38.22 26.12
N LEU A 41 5.63 -37.29 26.97
CA LEU A 41 5.07 -35.94 27.07
C LEU A 41 5.18 -35.18 25.74
N GLY A 42 6.33 -35.28 25.06
CA GLY A 42 6.53 -34.68 23.75
C GLY A 42 5.55 -35.23 22.70
N LEU A 43 5.32 -36.54 22.69
CA LEU A 43 4.34 -37.18 21.81
C LEU A 43 2.91 -36.74 22.12
N TYR A 44 2.56 -36.63 23.39
CA TYR A 44 1.27 -36.08 23.82
C TYR A 44 1.06 -34.67 23.29
N ILE A 45 2.04 -33.77 23.48
CA ILE A 45 1.98 -32.38 23.01
C ILE A 45 1.85 -32.33 21.49
N ALA A 46 2.62 -33.14 20.76
CA ALA A 46 2.52 -33.24 19.31
C ALA A 46 1.12 -33.67 18.86
N THR A 47 0.52 -34.64 19.57
CA THR A 47 -0.81 -35.17 19.27
C THR A 47 -1.91 -34.13 19.54
N VAL A 48 -1.89 -33.48 20.70
CA VAL A 48 -2.97 -32.53 21.07
C VAL A 48 -2.89 -31.21 20.31
N THR A 49 -1.71 -30.83 19.81
CA THR A 49 -1.50 -29.60 19.04
C THR A 49 -1.50 -29.80 17.52
N ASP A 50 -1.76 -31.02 17.05
CA ASP A 50 -1.92 -31.30 15.63
C ASP A 50 -3.12 -30.54 15.02
N ALA A 51 -3.00 -30.10 13.77
CA ALA A 51 -3.98 -29.23 13.14
C ALA A 51 -5.38 -29.84 13.05
N GLU A 52 -5.49 -31.17 12.84
CA GLU A 52 -6.78 -31.87 12.77
C GLU A 52 -7.40 -32.06 14.16
N SER A 53 -6.55 -32.22 15.18
CA SER A 53 -6.96 -32.47 16.57
C SER A 53 -7.32 -31.18 17.34
N ARG A 54 -6.83 -30.01 16.91
CA ARG A 54 -7.09 -28.70 17.56
C ARG A 54 -8.57 -28.36 17.71
N LEU A 55 -9.42 -28.73 16.74
CA LEU A 55 -10.85 -28.39 16.76
C LEU A 55 -11.67 -29.30 17.68
N GLN A 56 -11.11 -30.43 18.12
CA GLN A 56 -11.79 -31.43 18.93
C GLN A 56 -11.28 -31.47 20.38
N ASN A 57 -10.14 -30.83 20.65
CA ASN A 57 -9.52 -30.77 21.95
C ASN A 57 -9.92 -29.51 22.73
N TYR A 58 -9.87 -29.59 24.06
CA TYR A 58 -10.05 -28.45 24.96
C TYR A 58 -8.68 -27.86 25.30
N PRO A 59 -8.27 -26.71 24.72
CA PRO A 59 -6.86 -26.26 24.74
C PRO A 59 -6.31 -26.01 26.15
N ILE A 60 -7.14 -25.44 27.03
CA ILE A 60 -6.80 -25.17 28.43
C ILE A 60 -6.58 -26.48 29.19
N VAL A 61 -7.44 -27.48 28.98
CA VAL A 61 -7.31 -28.79 29.61
C VAL A 61 -6.04 -29.50 29.14
N CYS A 62 -5.76 -29.49 27.83
CA CYS A 62 -4.54 -30.08 27.28
C CYS A 62 -3.27 -29.39 27.81
N ALA A 63 -3.29 -28.07 27.92
CA ALA A 63 -2.18 -27.30 28.45
C ALA A 63 -1.97 -27.54 29.95
N ALA A 64 -3.06 -27.63 30.74
CA ALA A 64 -3.01 -27.96 32.16
C ALA A 64 -2.48 -29.38 32.39
N ALA A 65 -2.93 -30.36 31.61
CA ALA A 65 -2.44 -31.73 31.68
C ALA A 65 -0.94 -31.82 31.36
N ALA A 66 -0.48 -31.19 30.28
CA ALA A 66 0.94 -31.13 29.95
C ALA A 66 1.75 -30.45 31.07
N HIS A 67 1.23 -29.34 31.61
CA HIS A 67 1.87 -28.60 32.70
C HIS A 67 2.07 -29.46 33.95
N ALA A 68 1.00 -30.09 34.43
CA ALA A 68 1.03 -30.98 35.58
C ALA A 68 1.99 -32.15 35.32
N TRP A 69 1.94 -32.74 34.12
CA TRP A 69 2.82 -33.85 33.76
C TRP A 69 4.31 -33.46 33.78
N LEU A 70 4.69 -32.30 33.25
CA LEU A 70 6.07 -31.81 33.35
C LEU A 70 6.48 -31.55 34.81
N ALA A 71 5.59 -30.95 35.60
CA ALA A 71 5.83 -30.67 37.02
C ALA A 71 6.07 -31.95 37.83
N GLN A 72 5.34 -33.02 37.50
CA GLN A 72 5.47 -34.36 38.09
C GLN A 72 6.72 -35.09 37.63
N ILE A 73 7.06 -35.07 36.33
CA ILE A 73 8.34 -35.66 35.83
C ILE A 73 9.53 -34.99 36.53
N HIS A 74 9.43 -33.67 36.76
CA HIS A 74 10.47 -32.83 37.34
C HIS A 74 11.85 -33.07 36.69
N PRO A 75 11.97 -32.86 35.36
CA PRO A 75 13.09 -33.37 34.57
C PRO A 75 14.42 -32.65 34.82
N PHE A 76 14.43 -31.46 35.40
CA PHE A 76 15.62 -30.63 35.59
C PHE A 76 15.97 -30.45 37.06
N ILE A 77 17.22 -30.11 37.37
CA ILE A 77 17.67 -29.77 38.74
C ILE A 77 16.98 -28.49 39.25
N ASP A 78 16.73 -27.52 38.36
CA ASP A 78 15.96 -26.30 38.63
C ASP A 78 15.24 -25.85 37.34
N GLY A 79 14.30 -24.92 37.45
CA GLY A 79 13.64 -24.30 36.31
C GLY A 79 12.42 -25.06 35.81
N ASN A 80 12.00 -26.14 36.48
CA ASN A 80 10.83 -26.94 36.09
C ASN A 80 9.55 -26.09 36.00
N GLY A 81 9.23 -25.31 37.04
CA GLY A 81 8.04 -24.45 37.01
C GLY A 81 8.10 -23.34 35.94
N ARG A 82 9.29 -22.78 35.67
CA ARG A 82 9.49 -21.79 34.59
C ARG A 82 9.25 -22.43 33.22
N THR A 83 9.78 -23.64 33.03
CA THR A 83 9.62 -24.42 31.80
C THR A 83 8.16 -24.83 31.60
N ALA A 84 7.48 -25.25 32.67
CA ALA A 84 6.06 -25.63 32.64
C ALA A 84 5.18 -24.47 32.17
N ARG A 85 5.37 -23.26 32.73
CA ARG A 85 4.62 -22.07 32.31
C ARG A 85 4.88 -21.67 30.86
N ILE A 86 6.14 -21.69 30.41
CA ILE A 86 6.49 -21.40 29.01
C ILE A 86 5.87 -22.43 28.07
N MET A 87 5.91 -23.72 28.44
CA MET A 87 5.30 -24.79 27.68
C MET A 87 3.77 -24.65 27.59
N THR A 88 3.11 -24.32 28.70
CA THR A 88 1.67 -23.98 28.71
C THR A 88 1.37 -22.87 27.73
N GLN A 89 2.13 -21.78 27.77
CA GLN A 89 1.94 -20.68 26.83
C GLN A 89 2.15 -21.11 25.37
N LEU A 90 3.17 -21.93 25.11
CA LEU A 90 3.45 -22.44 23.77
C LEU A 90 2.30 -23.30 23.22
N ILE A 91 1.75 -24.19 24.05
CA ILE A 91 0.61 -25.05 23.68
C ILE A 91 -0.60 -24.18 23.37
N LEU A 92 -0.97 -23.26 24.27
CA LEU A 92 -2.13 -22.38 24.09
C LEU A 92 -2.00 -21.52 22.83
N THR A 93 -0.85 -20.87 22.62
CA THR A 93 -0.61 -20.07 21.41
C THR A 93 -0.68 -20.91 20.14
N ARG A 94 -0.14 -22.13 20.15
CA ARG A 94 -0.24 -23.03 18.99
C ARG A 94 -1.67 -23.48 18.70
N MET A 95 -2.52 -23.50 19.72
CA MET A 95 -3.95 -23.80 19.62
C MET A 95 -4.83 -22.55 19.40
N GLY A 96 -4.23 -21.37 19.21
CA GLY A 96 -4.95 -20.12 18.90
C GLY A 96 -5.47 -19.35 20.11
N TYR A 97 -5.02 -19.70 21.32
CA TYR A 97 -5.39 -19.03 22.56
C TYR A 97 -4.40 -17.92 22.90
N THR A 98 -4.87 -16.96 23.69
CA THR A 98 -4.10 -15.81 24.15
C THR A 98 -3.14 -16.17 25.30
N SER A 99 -2.60 -15.17 25.99
CA SER A 99 -1.68 -15.31 27.10
C SER A 99 -2.35 -15.94 28.33
N CYS A 100 -1.67 -16.88 28.98
CA CYS A 100 -2.04 -17.47 30.26
C CYS A 100 -0.93 -17.18 31.27
N ILE A 101 -1.02 -16.04 31.95
CA ILE A 101 0.01 -15.60 32.90
C ILE A 101 -0.45 -15.98 34.30
N ILE A 102 0.18 -17.00 34.88
CA ILE A 102 0.00 -17.31 36.30
C ILE A 102 0.72 -16.22 37.10
N THR A 103 -0.06 -15.40 37.81
CA THR A 103 0.41 -14.19 38.48
C THR A 103 1.13 -14.48 39.80
N ARG A 104 1.65 -13.45 40.47
CA ARG A 104 2.25 -13.64 41.81
C ARG A 104 1.16 -13.90 42.85
N GLU A 105 0.00 -13.31 42.64
CA GLU A 105 -1.21 -13.41 43.44
C GLU A 105 -1.75 -14.84 43.43
N ASP A 106 -1.60 -15.55 42.29
CA ASP A 106 -1.98 -16.97 42.15
C ASP A 106 -1.06 -17.94 42.91
N ARG A 107 0.08 -17.50 43.46
CA ARG A 107 1.17 -18.40 43.89
C ARG A 107 0.73 -19.53 44.83
N LEU A 108 -0.08 -19.22 45.85
CA LEU A 108 -0.53 -20.24 46.82
C LEU A 108 -1.51 -21.20 46.15
N ARG A 109 -2.55 -20.65 45.51
CA ARG A 109 -3.57 -21.40 44.78
C ARG A 109 -2.97 -22.32 43.70
N TYR A 110 -1.91 -21.85 43.04
CA TYR A 110 -1.18 -22.62 42.04
C TYR A 110 -0.40 -23.80 42.66
N TYR A 111 0.20 -23.63 43.83
CA TYR A 111 0.85 -24.75 44.51
C TYR A 111 -0.17 -25.78 45.00
N ASP A 112 -1.28 -25.34 45.59
CA ASP A 112 -2.37 -26.22 46.01
C ASP A 112 -2.91 -27.00 44.80
N ALA A 113 -3.10 -26.33 43.66
CA ALA A 113 -3.53 -26.97 42.41
C ALA A 113 -2.52 -27.99 41.86
N LEU A 114 -1.22 -27.77 42.04
CA LEU A 114 -0.20 -28.75 41.67
C LEU A 114 -0.24 -29.97 42.59
N GLU A 115 -0.50 -29.78 43.90
CA GLU A 115 -0.65 -30.89 44.85
C GLU A 115 -1.89 -31.74 44.52
N GLU A 116 -3.04 -31.10 44.28
CA GLU A 116 -4.26 -31.80 43.83
C GLU A 116 -4.04 -32.55 42.50
N SER A 117 -3.25 -31.97 41.58
CA SER A 117 -2.90 -32.65 40.33
C SER A 117 -2.09 -33.93 40.53
N GLN A 118 -1.30 -34.00 41.60
CA GLN A 118 -0.54 -35.21 41.97
C GLN A 118 -1.48 -36.29 42.52
N ALA A 119 -2.59 -35.90 43.16
CA ALA A 119 -3.68 -36.80 43.56
C ALA A 119 -4.59 -37.20 42.39
N GLY A 120 -4.38 -36.62 41.20
CA GLY A 120 -5.10 -36.92 39.96
C GLY A 120 -6.20 -35.93 39.59
N ASP A 121 -6.42 -34.87 40.38
CA ASP A 121 -7.40 -33.85 40.08
C ASP A 121 -6.74 -32.62 39.41
N LEU A 122 -6.99 -32.45 38.11
CA LEU A 122 -6.51 -31.31 37.34
C LEU A 122 -7.43 -30.09 37.43
N THR A 123 -8.62 -30.23 38.02
CA THR A 123 -9.67 -29.20 38.02
C THR A 123 -9.16 -27.86 38.56
N PRO A 124 -8.48 -27.79 39.72
CA PRO A 124 -8.02 -26.51 40.25
C PRO A 124 -6.99 -25.84 39.34
N LEU A 125 -6.12 -26.61 38.68
CA LEU A 125 -5.14 -26.07 37.75
C LEU A 125 -5.80 -25.55 36.47
N ILE A 126 -6.81 -26.26 35.97
CA ILE A 126 -7.62 -25.85 34.82
C ILE A 126 -8.35 -24.54 35.11
N GLU A 127 -8.93 -24.40 36.31
CA GLU A 127 -9.64 -23.18 36.73
C GLU A 127 -8.71 -21.96 36.74
N ILE A 128 -7.52 -22.07 37.35
CA ILE A 128 -6.52 -20.98 37.35
C ILE A 128 -6.14 -20.57 35.92
N MET A 129 -5.93 -21.56 35.04
CA MET A 129 -5.57 -21.27 33.65
C MET A 129 -6.75 -20.64 32.88
N TYR A 130 -7.97 -21.10 33.13
CA TYR A 130 -9.18 -20.54 32.54
C TYR A 130 -9.35 -19.06 32.89
N GLU A 131 -9.31 -18.73 34.17
CA GLU A 131 -9.46 -17.36 34.66
C GLU A 131 -8.40 -16.42 34.03
N ASN A 132 -7.13 -16.86 34.03
CA ASN A 132 -6.04 -16.05 33.47
C ASN A 132 -6.15 -15.87 31.95
N VAL A 133 -6.62 -16.89 31.22
CA VAL A 133 -6.88 -16.77 29.77
C VAL A 133 -8.08 -15.85 29.50
N GLU A 134 -9.14 -15.96 30.29
CA GLU A 134 -10.35 -15.15 30.16
C GLU A 134 -10.05 -13.66 30.42
N GLU A 135 -9.31 -13.35 31.49
CA GLU A 135 -8.87 -11.99 31.81
C GLU A 135 -8.03 -11.42 30.67
N SER A 136 -7.03 -12.18 30.20
CA SER A 136 -6.23 -11.74 29.06
C SER A 136 -7.10 -11.48 27.83
N LEU A 137 -8.03 -12.36 27.49
CA LEU A 137 -8.91 -12.19 26.33
C LEU A 137 -9.71 -10.89 26.40
N GLN A 138 -10.28 -10.57 27.57
CA GLN A 138 -11.02 -9.32 27.79
C GLN A 138 -10.13 -8.08 27.59
N GLU A 139 -8.87 -8.12 28.04
CA GLU A 139 -7.92 -7.03 27.79
C GLU A 139 -7.63 -6.86 26.30
N TRP A 140 -7.42 -7.96 25.57
CA TRP A 140 -7.17 -7.96 24.13
C TRP A 140 -8.37 -7.44 23.34
N GLU A 141 -9.60 -7.84 23.71
CA GLU A 141 -10.84 -7.35 23.09
C GLU A 141 -10.97 -5.84 23.25
N LYS A 142 -10.78 -5.33 24.48
CA LYS A 142 -10.83 -3.89 24.76
C LYS A 142 -9.78 -3.12 23.95
N ALA A 143 -8.55 -3.62 23.88
CA ALA A 143 -7.49 -3.00 23.10
C ALA A 143 -7.82 -2.99 21.60
N ALA A 144 -8.42 -4.06 21.07
CA ALA A 144 -8.84 -4.15 19.67
C ALA A 144 -9.95 -3.14 19.35
N GLU A 145 -10.93 -2.96 20.23
CA GLU A 145 -11.98 -1.95 20.04
C GLU A 145 -11.44 -0.52 20.03
N GLU A 146 -10.52 -0.20 20.94
CA GLU A 146 -9.86 1.12 21.00
C GLU A 146 -9.05 1.40 19.72
N GLU A 147 -8.34 0.39 19.22
CA GLU A 147 -7.60 0.47 17.95
C GLU A 147 -8.54 0.74 16.77
N GLU A 148 -9.67 0.04 16.69
CA GLU A 148 -10.64 0.24 15.63
C GLU A 148 -11.23 1.66 15.66
N LYS A 149 -11.60 2.15 16.84
CA LYS A 149 -12.08 3.53 17.05
C LYS A 149 -11.03 4.55 16.58
N ARG A 150 -9.76 4.34 16.94
CA ARG A 150 -8.65 5.21 16.52
C ARG A 150 -8.47 5.21 15.00
N ARG A 151 -8.50 4.05 14.35
CA ARG A 151 -8.38 3.93 12.90
C ARG A 151 -9.51 4.64 12.17
N LYS A 152 -10.75 4.49 12.65
CA LYS A 152 -11.92 5.22 12.11
C LYS A 152 -11.72 6.72 12.22
N LEU A 153 -11.29 7.22 13.39
CA LEU A 153 -11.01 8.64 13.60
C LEU A 153 -9.94 9.17 12.64
N ILE A 154 -8.81 8.47 12.49
CA ILE A 154 -7.74 8.86 11.55
C ILE A 154 -8.30 8.97 10.13
N LYS A 155 -9.06 7.96 9.67
CA LYS A 155 -9.67 7.98 8.35
C LYS A 155 -10.61 9.17 8.16
N THR A 156 -11.42 9.48 9.18
CA THR A 156 -12.31 10.65 9.16
C THR A 156 -11.53 11.96 9.11
N ILE A 157 -10.48 12.11 9.91
CA ILE A 157 -9.62 13.31 9.90
C ILE A 157 -8.94 13.45 8.55
N SER A 158 -8.35 12.39 7.97
CA SER A 158 -7.77 12.43 6.63
C SER A 158 -8.78 12.88 5.59
N TYR A 159 -10.02 12.35 5.65
CA TYR A 159 -11.09 12.80 4.76
C TYR A 159 -11.49 14.26 4.99
N LEU A 160 -11.55 14.74 6.24
CA LEU A 160 -11.89 16.14 6.53
C LEU A 160 -10.79 17.10 6.09
N LEU A 161 -9.52 16.71 6.22
CA LEU A 161 -8.36 17.50 5.83
C LEU A 161 -8.20 17.54 4.30
N GLU A 162 -8.36 16.40 3.61
CA GLU A 162 -8.07 16.29 2.17
C GLU A 162 -9.32 16.34 1.29
N GLY A 163 -10.49 15.99 1.81
CA GLY A 163 -11.74 15.87 1.05
C GLY A 163 -12.17 17.16 0.35
N PRO A 164 -12.17 18.34 1.02
CA PRO A 164 -12.49 19.60 0.36
C PRO A 164 -11.51 19.96 -0.77
N GLU A 165 -10.21 19.73 -0.56
CA GLU A 165 -9.18 20.02 -1.57
C GLU A 165 -9.25 19.02 -2.73
N LEU A 166 -9.45 17.74 -2.47
CA LEU A 166 -9.61 16.69 -3.47
C LEU A 166 -10.85 16.93 -4.32
N ASN A 167 -11.98 17.29 -3.71
CA ASN A 167 -13.21 17.63 -4.42
C ASN A 167 -13.00 18.87 -5.30
N ARG A 168 -12.35 19.90 -4.77
CA ARG A 168 -12.00 21.09 -5.55
C ARG A 168 -11.10 20.74 -6.73
N ALA A 169 -10.03 19.98 -6.51
CA ALA A 169 -9.10 19.56 -7.55
C ALA A 169 -9.79 18.69 -8.61
N THR A 170 -10.72 17.83 -8.21
CA THR A 170 -11.52 16.98 -9.12
C THR A 170 -12.45 17.82 -9.99
N ASN A 171 -13.13 18.80 -9.40
CA ASN A 171 -13.97 19.74 -10.16
C ASN A 171 -13.14 20.58 -11.14
N GLU A 172 -12.03 21.14 -10.68
CA GLU A 172 -11.08 21.88 -11.53
C GLU A 172 -10.59 20.99 -12.70
N TYR A 173 -10.15 19.76 -12.42
CA TYR A 173 -9.75 18.81 -13.45
C TYR A 173 -10.86 18.53 -14.47
N THR A 174 -12.11 18.36 -14.03
CA THR A 174 -13.24 18.03 -14.91
C THR A 174 -13.54 19.19 -15.87
N VAL A 175 -13.55 20.43 -15.37
CA VAL A 175 -13.73 21.64 -16.18
C VAL A 175 -12.57 21.82 -17.16
N TRP A 176 -11.33 21.70 -16.66
CA TRP A 176 -10.13 21.79 -17.49
C TRP A 176 -10.10 20.74 -18.60
N LEU A 177 -10.40 19.48 -18.27
CA LEU A 177 -10.42 18.38 -19.23
C LEU A 177 -11.47 18.61 -20.32
N SER A 178 -12.65 19.09 -19.94
CA SER A 178 -13.71 19.44 -20.88
C SER A 178 -13.26 20.53 -21.86
N GLY A 179 -12.54 21.54 -21.38
CA GLY A 179 -11.89 22.54 -22.23
C GLY A 179 -10.87 21.91 -23.19
N MET A 180 -9.98 21.05 -22.70
CA MET A 180 -8.98 20.38 -23.57
C MET A 180 -9.61 19.45 -24.61
N GLU A 181 -10.69 18.74 -24.26
CA GLU A 181 -11.47 17.94 -25.20
C GLU A 181 -12.13 18.80 -26.28
N LEU A 182 -12.70 19.94 -25.91
CA LEU A 182 -13.26 20.90 -26.87
C LEU A 182 -12.19 21.37 -27.86
N LEU A 183 -10.98 21.72 -27.37
CA LEU A 183 -9.83 22.06 -28.21
C LEU A 183 -9.50 20.93 -29.19
N LYS A 184 -9.31 19.71 -28.69
CA LYS A 184 -8.98 18.54 -29.51
C LYS A 184 -10.02 18.29 -30.60
N ASN A 185 -11.30 18.35 -30.26
CA ASN A 185 -12.40 18.13 -31.20
C ASN A 185 -12.45 19.22 -32.26
N TYR A 186 -12.18 20.47 -31.90
CA TYR A 186 -12.11 21.56 -32.87
C TYR A 186 -10.94 21.40 -33.85
N PHE A 187 -9.77 20.99 -33.35
CA PHE A 187 -8.63 20.65 -34.21
C PHE A 187 -8.94 19.48 -35.15
N ARG A 188 -9.59 18.42 -34.67
CA ARG A 188 -10.02 17.29 -35.51
C ARG A 188 -10.95 17.77 -36.62
N ARG A 189 -11.96 18.56 -36.28
CA ARG A 189 -12.90 19.12 -37.24
C ARG A 189 -12.22 19.93 -38.33
N ILE A 190 -11.25 20.79 -37.99
CA ILE A 190 -10.49 21.53 -39.00
C ILE A 190 -9.73 20.58 -39.94
N VAL A 191 -9.12 19.51 -39.42
CA VAL A 191 -8.43 18.52 -40.27
C VAL A 191 -9.42 17.88 -41.25
N ASP A 192 -10.60 17.50 -40.78
CA ASP A 192 -11.64 16.90 -41.60
C ASP A 192 -12.11 17.89 -42.69
N ASP A 193 -12.47 19.12 -42.30
CA ASP A 193 -12.94 20.19 -43.21
C ASP A 193 -11.87 20.52 -44.28
N VAL A 194 -10.58 20.58 -43.89
CA VAL A 194 -9.47 20.82 -44.83
C VAL A 194 -9.36 19.68 -45.84
N ASN A 195 -9.40 18.43 -45.39
CA ASN A 195 -9.29 17.28 -46.29
C ASN A 195 -10.49 17.16 -47.25
N GLU A 196 -11.70 17.52 -46.82
CA GLU A 196 -12.89 17.55 -47.67
C GLU A 196 -12.81 18.65 -48.74
N THR A 197 -12.24 19.80 -48.40
CA THR A 197 -12.12 20.94 -49.32
C THR A 197 -11.00 20.77 -50.35
N MET A 198 -9.95 19.99 -50.04
CA MET A 198 -8.79 19.81 -50.93
C MET A 198 -9.07 18.82 -52.07
N THR A 199 -9.53 19.35 -53.21
CA THR A 199 -9.93 18.57 -54.40
C THR A 199 -8.77 18.04 -55.25
N LEU A 200 -7.58 18.66 -55.20
CA LEU A 200 -6.42 18.31 -56.03
C LEU A 200 -5.50 17.24 -55.40
N GLY A 201 -5.79 16.78 -54.18
CA GLY A 201 -5.10 15.64 -53.53
C GLY A 201 -3.60 15.83 -53.23
N SER A 202 -3.06 17.04 -53.38
CA SER A 202 -1.62 17.31 -53.25
C SER A 202 -1.13 17.36 -51.80
N VAL A 203 -2.00 17.66 -50.84
CA VAL A 203 -1.69 17.67 -49.41
C VAL A 203 -2.77 16.89 -48.66
N LYS A 204 -2.37 16.01 -47.74
CA LYS A 204 -3.25 15.34 -46.78
C LYS A 204 -2.88 15.73 -45.36
N VAL A 205 -3.88 15.96 -44.53
CA VAL A 205 -3.68 16.24 -43.11
C VAL A 205 -4.24 15.07 -42.30
N HIS A 206 -3.43 14.49 -41.42
CA HIS A 206 -3.85 13.36 -40.59
C HIS A 206 -3.94 13.77 -39.12
N PHE A 207 -4.99 13.31 -38.44
CA PHE A 207 -5.19 13.51 -37.01
C PHE A 207 -5.07 12.16 -36.28
N LYS A 208 -4.19 12.07 -35.27
CA LYS A 208 -4.04 10.88 -34.43
C LYS A 208 -4.23 11.22 -32.96
N GLU A 209 -5.12 10.51 -32.29
CA GLU A 209 -5.44 10.67 -30.87
C GLU A 209 -4.73 9.62 -29.99
N TYR A 210 -4.41 9.98 -28.74
CA TYR A 210 -3.77 9.11 -27.76
C TYR A 210 -4.53 8.98 -26.43
N GLY A 211 -5.71 9.58 -26.29
CA GLY A 211 -6.55 9.53 -25.10
C GLY A 211 -6.57 10.85 -24.31
N THR A 212 -6.88 10.76 -23.01
CA THR A 212 -6.95 11.90 -22.07
C THR A 212 -5.88 11.81 -20.98
N LEU A 213 -5.62 12.92 -20.29
CA LEU A 213 -4.72 12.95 -19.14
C LEU A 213 -5.48 12.51 -17.89
N GLU A 214 -5.12 11.39 -17.27
CA GLU A 214 -5.71 10.92 -16.01
C GLU A 214 -5.54 11.93 -14.86
N PHE A 215 -6.49 11.94 -13.91
CA PHE A 215 -6.52 12.87 -12.78
C PHE A 215 -5.22 12.92 -11.96
N ASP A 216 -4.64 11.76 -11.64
CA ASP A 216 -3.38 11.70 -10.89
C ASP A 216 -2.21 12.36 -11.64
N LYS A 217 -2.15 12.21 -12.96
CA LYS A 217 -1.12 12.85 -13.79
C LYS A 217 -1.35 14.36 -13.90
N TYR A 218 -2.60 14.80 -13.99
CA TYR A 218 -2.97 16.21 -13.91
C TYR A 218 -2.51 16.82 -12.58
N ARG A 219 -2.81 16.16 -11.45
CA ARG A 219 -2.37 16.61 -10.11
C ARG A 219 -0.84 16.69 -10.00
N ASN A 220 -0.13 15.70 -10.54
CA ASN A 220 1.33 15.73 -10.58
C ASN A 220 1.84 16.95 -11.37
N LEU A 221 1.38 17.15 -12.61
CA LEU A 221 1.81 18.28 -13.44
C LEU A 221 1.44 19.64 -12.82
N ARG A 222 0.26 19.74 -12.20
CA ARG A 222 -0.17 20.94 -11.46
C ARG A 222 0.79 21.28 -10.33
N ASN A 223 1.32 20.27 -9.65
CA ASN A 223 2.29 20.39 -8.56
C ASN A 223 3.75 20.37 -9.06
N GLN A 224 3.97 20.60 -10.36
CA GLN A 224 5.29 20.60 -11.00
C GLN A 224 6.08 19.28 -10.86
N ILE A 225 5.36 18.18 -10.68
CA ILE A 225 5.91 16.81 -10.69
C ILE A 225 5.75 16.26 -12.12
N THR A 226 6.84 15.73 -12.68
CA THR A 226 6.84 15.17 -14.04
C THR A 226 5.88 13.99 -14.17
N ALA A 227 5.11 13.94 -15.26
CA ALA A 227 4.27 12.80 -15.63
C ALA A 227 4.71 12.20 -16.96
N LYS A 228 4.73 10.86 -17.05
CA LYS A 228 5.04 10.14 -18.30
C LYS A 228 3.76 9.82 -19.07
N ARG A 229 3.89 9.59 -20.38
CA ARG A 229 2.78 9.22 -21.28
C ARG A 229 1.64 10.24 -21.25
N THR A 230 1.96 11.48 -21.64
CA THR A 230 1.05 12.64 -21.61
C THR A 230 0.66 13.14 -23.00
N TRP A 231 0.93 12.36 -24.06
CA TRP A 231 0.56 12.70 -25.42
C TRP A 231 -0.97 12.76 -25.53
N PHE A 232 -1.47 13.80 -26.18
CA PHE A 232 -2.90 14.05 -26.30
C PHE A 232 -3.37 13.75 -27.73
N PHE A 233 -2.81 14.45 -28.70
CA PHE A 233 -3.01 14.18 -30.12
C PHE A 233 -1.80 14.61 -30.94
N ARG A 234 -1.81 14.23 -32.22
CA ARG A 234 -0.78 14.60 -33.20
C ARG A 234 -1.42 14.93 -34.52
N ILE A 235 -0.85 15.92 -35.19
CA ILE A 235 -1.23 16.34 -36.54
C ILE A 235 -0.07 16.07 -37.47
N ILE A 236 -0.36 15.52 -38.65
CA ILE A 236 0.64 15.24 -39.67
C ILE A 236 0.19 15.89 -40.96
N PHE A 237 1.02 16.76 -41.51
CA PHE A 237 0.81 17.29 -42.86
C PHE A 237 1.70 16.53 -43.84
N GLU A 238 1.12 16.02 -44.92
CA GLU A 238 1.79 15.17 -45.90
C GLU A 238 1.60 15.72 -47.31
N ARG A 239 2.71 15.95 -48.03
CA ARG A 239 2.75 16.40 -49.43
C ARG A 239 3.82 15.62 -50.18
N GLY A 240 3.42 14.63 -50.98
CA GLY A 240 4.36 13.68 -51.58
C GLY A 240 5.19 12.99 -50.49
N ASP A 241 6.52 13.03 -50.62
CA ASP A 241 7.45 12.44 -49.65
C ASP A 241 7.71 13.31 -48.41
N ARG A 242 7.23 14.57 -48.40
CA ARG A 242 7.42 15.48 -47.26
C ARG A 242 6.33 15.23 -46.21
N ARG A 243 6.75 14.92 -44.98
CA ARG A 243 5.87 14.76 -43.82
C ARG A 243 6.30 15.66 -42.67
N MET A 244 5.41 16.53 -42.21
CA MET A 244 5.60 17.37 -41.04
C MET A 244 4.73 16.87 -39.88
N ARG A 245 5.33 16.63 -38.72
CA ARG A 245 4.65 16.07 -37.54
C ARG A 245 4.61 17.09 -36.41
N TYR A 246 3.42 17.36 -35.90
CA TYR A 246 3.19 18.21 -34.72
C TYR A 246 2.55 17.40 -33.61
N LEU A 247 3.28 17.22 -32.51
CA LEU A 247 2.82 16.51 -31.33
C LEU A 247 2.34 17.51 -30.27
N PHE A 248 1.21 17.17 -29.66
CA PHE A 248 0.60 17.93 -28.58
C PHE A 248 0.56 17.03 -27.34
N TYR A 249 1.23 17.44 -26.27
CA TYR A 249 1.31 16.66 -25.03
C TYR A 249 1.19 17.55 -23.80
N PHE A 250 0.68 17.00 -22.71
CA PHE A 250 0.52 17.77 -21.47
C PHE A 250 1.84 17.89 -20.71
N GLY A 251 2.06 19.08 -20.16
CA GLY A 251 3.18 19.39 -19.27
C GLY A 251 2.82 20.48 -18.26
N TYR A 252 3.75 20.80 -17.38
CA TYR A 252 3.60 21.95 -16.49
C TYR A 252 3.73 23.25 -17.28
N ALA A 253 2.99 24.27 -16.86
CA ALA A 253 2.97 25.56 -17.53
C ALA A 253 4.30 26.31 -17.39
N ASN A 254 4.66 27.07 -18.43
CA ASN A 254 5.65 28.13 -18.32
C ASN A 254 5.23 29.11 -17.20
N HIS A 255 6.20 29.70 -16.48
CA HIS A 255 5.97 30.65 -15.38
C HIS A 255 4.98 31.78 -15.72
N ARG A 256 4.90 32.18 -17.00
CA ARG A 256 3.95 33.19 -17.48
C ARG A 256 2.48 32.71 -17.49
N LEU A 257 2.26 31.40 -17.62
CA LEU A 257 0.94 30.76 -17.67
C LEU A 257 0.54 30.06 -16.37
N THR A 258 1.46 29.78 -15.44
CA THR A 258 1.19 28.97 -14.24
C THR A 258 -0.01 29.43 -13.42
N ASN A 259 -0.21 30.74 -13.27
CA ASN A 259 -1.33 31.31 -12.51
C ASN A 259 -2.68 31.28 -13.27
N ARG A 260 -2.64 31.05 -14.58
CA ARG A 260 -3.79 31.02 -15.50
C ARG A 260 -4.25 29.59 -15.77
N SER A 261 -3.29 28.73 -16.10
CA SER A 261 -3.51 27.33 -16.40
C SER A 261 -2.25 26.57 -15.97
N PRO A 262 -2.26 25.83 -14.85
CA PRO A 262 -1.07 25.19 -14.30
C PRO A 262 -0.62 23.96 -15.12
N VAL A 263 -1.55 23.35 -15.85
CA VAL A 263 -1.30 22.25 -16.79
C VAL A 263 -1.68 22.72 -18.19
N VAL A 264 -0.73 22.62 -19.10
CA VAL A 264 -0.85 23.14 -20.48
C VAL A 264 -0.57 22.05 -21.49
N LEU A 265 -1.08 22.25 -22.69
CA LEU A 265 -0.73 21.50 -23.88
C LEU A 265 0.52 22.12 -24.51
N ILE A 266 1.64 21.40 -24.48
CA ILE A 266 2.90 21.79 -25.09
C ILE A 266 2.94 21.26 -26.53
N LEU A 267 3.35 22.13 -27.44
CA LEU A 267 3.49 21.82 -28.86
C LEU A 267 4.95 21.47 -29.15
N ALA A 268 5.17 20.38 -29.89
CA ALA A 268 6.48 19.97 -30.36
C ALA A 268 6.45 19.58 -31.85
N LYS A 269 7.55 19.84 -32.56
CA LYS A 269 7.72 19.48 -33.98
C LYS A 269 8.67 18.30 -34.10
N GLY A 270 8.30 17.33 -34.94
CA GLY A 270 9.17 16.20 -35.26
C GLY A 270 10.27 16.61 -36.24
N ILE A 271 11.49 16.10 -36.05
CA ILE A 271 12.65 16.39 -36.90
C ILE A 271 13.08 15.13 -37.66
N GLY A 272 13.29 15.27 -38.97
CA GLY A 272 13.80 14.18 -39.83
C GLY A 272 12.88 12.95 -39.92
N TYR A 273 13.49 11.81 -40.23
CA TYR A 273 12.81 10.51 -40.29
C TYR A 273 12.67 9.82 -38.92
N GLU A 274 13.34 10.35 -37.89
CA GLU A 274 13.35 9.77 -36.54
C GLU A 274 12.14 10.26 -35.71
N TRP A 275 11.78 9.48 -34.69
CA TRP A 275 10.66 9.79 -33.78
C TRP A 275 11.04 10.82 -32.71
N GLU A 276 12.00 11.68 -33.00
CA GLU A 276 12.45 12.75 -32.12
C GLU A 276 11.55 13.98 -32.28
N TYR A 277 11.16 14.58 -31.14
CA TYR A 277 10.32 15.78 -31.08
C TYR A 277 11.04 16.84 -30.26
N ILE A 278 11.13 18.04 -30.81
CA ILE A 278 11.67 19.21 -30.10
C ILE A 278 10.50 20.13 -29.74
N PRO A 279 10.36 20.56 -28.46
CA PRO A 279 9.39 21.57 -28.08
C PRO A 279 9.50 22.80 -28.97
N LEU A 280 8.37 23.35 -29.39
CA LEU A 280 8.39 24.48 -30.31
C LEU A 280 9.17 25.65 -29.71
N GLU A 281 9.13 25.87 -28.39
CA GLU A 281 9.87 26.94 -27.72
C GLU A 281 11.38 26.91 -28.02
N ASP A 282 11.97 25.70 -28.16
CA ASP A 282 13.42 25.47 -28.30
C ASP A 282 13.95 25.51 -29.75
N ILE A 283 13.06 25.59 -30.75
CA ILE A 283 13.46 25.65 -32.16
C ILE A 283 13.74 27.11 -32.56
N SER A 284 14.83 27.38 -33.30
CA SER A 284 15.14 28.73 -33.81
C SER A 284 13.99 29.30 -34.67
N GLN A 285 13.71 30.61 -34.54
CA GLN A 285 12.50 31.26 -35.07
C GLN A 285 12.20 31.05 -36.56
N SER A 286 13.16 30.65 -37.39
CA SER A 286 13.01 30.59 -38.84
C SER A 286 12.07 29.51 -39.38
N ASN A 287 11.45 28.63 -38.56
CA ASN A 287 10.67 27.49 -39.12
C ASN A 287 9.59 26.81 -38.23
N LYS A 288 8.90 27.54 -37.34
CA LYS A 288 7.86 26.99 -36.44
C LYS A 288 6.59 27.85 -36.35
N PRO A 289 5.43 27.29 -35.95
CA PRO A 289 4.28 28.06 -35.47
C PRO A 289 4.65 28.93 -34.26
N ASP A 290 3.95 30.05 -34.08
CA ASP A 290 4.25 31.02 -33.02
C ASP A 290 3.70 30.60 -31.66
N ILE A 291 2.74 29.67 -31.62
CA ILE A 291 2.13 29.15 -30.40
C ILE A 291 2.99 28.01 -29.82
N TYR A 292 3.38 28.13 -28.56
CA TYR A 292 4.22 27.15 -27.86
C TYR A 292 3.45 26.27 -26.89
N GLN A 293 2.56 26.90 -26.12
CA GLN A 293 1.77 26.26 -25.10
C GLN A 293 0.33 26.75 -25.19
N VAL A 294 -0.63 25.86 -24.99
CA VAL A 294 -2.05 26.22 -24.88
C VAL A 294 -2.57 25.75 -23.53
N GLY A 295 -3.04 26.68 -22.73
CA GLY A 295 -3.73 26.43 -21.47
C GLY A 295 -5.23 26.72 -21.59
N TYR A 296 -5.96 26.25 -20.60
CA TYR A 296 -7.35 26.62 -20.36
C TYR A 296 -7.45 27.28 -19.00
N ASP A 297 -7.91 28.53 -18.99
CA ASP A 297 -8.17 29.30 -17.78
C ASP A 297 -9.58 28.99 -17.30
N MET A 298 -9.68 28.18 -16.24
CA MET A 298 -10.95 27.73 -15.69
C MET A 298 -11.76 28.84 -15.02
N LYS A 299 -11.10 29.93 -14.57
CA LYS A 299 -11.80 31.03 -13.89
C LYS A 299 -12.53 31.93 -14.88
N GLU A 300 -11.90 32.14 -16.02
CA GLU A 300 -12.38 33.01 -17.10
C GLU A 300 -13.03 32.22 -18.25
N GLU A 301 -13.06 30.89 -18.14
CA GLU A 301 -13.58 29.92 -19.11
C GLU A 301 -13.05 30.12 -20.55
N LYS A 302 -11.79 30.53 -20.68
CA LYS A 302 -11.16 30.88 -21.96
C LYS A 302 -9.83 30.19 -22.16
N PHE A 303 -9.45 30.02 -23.43
CA PHE A 303 -8.14 29.51 -23.74
C PHE A 303 -7.09 30.62 -23.71
N VAL A 304 -5.88 30.22 -23.30
CA VAL A 304 -4.69 31.06 -23.28
C VAL A 304 -3.59 30.38 -24.05
N ALA A 305 -2.96 31.11 -24.97
CA ALA A 305 -1.84 30.61 -25.75
C ALA A 305 -0.60 31.43 -25.42
N LEU A 306 0.49 30.76 -25.07
CA LEU A 306 1.80 31.41 -25.02
C LEU A 306 2.39 31.43 -26.42
N THR A 307 2.64 32.63 -26.94
CA THR A 307 3.22 32.87 -28.26
C THR A 307 4.56 33.61 -28.16
N VAL A 308 5.25 33.78 -29.30
CA VAL A 308 6.46 34.62 -29.41
C VAL A 308 6.19 36.05 -28.91
N SER A 309 4.99 36.57 -29.18
CA SER A 309 4.62 37.97 -28.92
C SER A 309 4.07 38.20 -27.50
N GLY A 310 3.81 37.13 -26.74
CA GLY A 310 3.24 37.22 -25.39
C GLY A 310 2.16 36.18 -25.14
N ILE A 311 1.23 36.48 -24.24
CA ILE A 311 0.07 35.63 -23.99
C ILE A 311 -1.09 36.16 -24.83
N GLU A 312 -1.64 35.30 -25.69
CA GLU A 312 -2.87 35.57 -26.42
C GLU A 312 -4.05 34.88 -25.72
N GLU A 313 -5.13 35.62 -25.55
CA GLU A 313 -6.40 35.07 -25.08
C GLU A 313 -7.38 34.99 -26.24
N GLY A 314 -8.15 33.92 -26.29
CA GLY A 314 -9.13 33.80 -27.36
C GLY A 314 -10.03 32.59 -27.21
N LYS A 315 -11.00 32.54 -28.12
CA LYS A 315 -11.81 31.35 -28.28
C LYS A 315 -10.99 30.24 -28.94
N VAL A 316 -11.46 29.00 -28.76
CA VAL A 316 -10.82 27.80 -29.32
C VAL A 316 -10.60 27.92 -30.82
N GLU A 317 -11.54 28.57 -31.52
CA GLU A 317 -11.53 28.76 -32.96
C GLU A 317 -10.34 29.60 -33.42
N THR A 318 -10.05 30.68 -32.69
CA THR A 318 -8.94 31.58 -33.00
C THR A 318 -7.61 30.86 -32.86
N ILE A 319 -7.41 30.13 -31.75
CA ILE A 319 -6.16 29.42 -31.47
C ILE A 319 -5.91 28.32 -32.50
N ALA A 320 -6.92 27.48 -32.77
CA ALA A 320 -6.78 26.41 -33.72
C ALA A 320 -6.55 26.94 -35.14
N THR A 321 -7.35 27.92 -35.58
CA THR A 321 -7.20 28.52 -36.92
C THR A 321 -5.84 29.17 -37.09
N ASN A 322 -5.34 29.89 -36.08
CA ASN A 322 -4.00 30.49 -36.12
C ASN A 322 -2.92 29.42 -36.25
N PHE A 323 -3.01 28.32 -35.49
CA PHE A 323 -2.10 27.19 -35.62
C PHE A 323 -2.09 26.62 -37.05
N PHE A 324 -3.25 26.25 -37.60
CA PHE A 324 -3.32 25.66 -38.94
C PHE A 324 -2.85 26.62 -40.03
N ARG A 325 -3.17 27.91 -39.92
CA ARG A 325 -2.72 28.95 -40.84
C ARG A 325 -1.21 29.06 -40.84
N GLN A 326 -0.60 29.17 -39.65
CA GLN A 326 0.86 29.32 -39.52
C GLN A 326 1.60 28.04 -39.94
N ALA A 327 1.12 26.86 -39.52
CA ALA A 327 1.69 25.58 -39.92
C ALA A 327 1.63 25.40 -41.45
N SER A 328 0.50 25.71 -42.08
CA SER A 328 0.32 25.58 -43.54
C SER A 328 1.16 26.60 -44.32
N GLN A 329 1.13 27.87 -43.92
CA GLN A 329 1.91 28.92 -44.60
C GLN A 329 3.42 28.68 -44.48
N ARG A 330 3.91 28.26 -43.31
CA ARG A 330 5.36 28.17 -43.10
C ARG A 330 5.96 26.86 -43.62
N ASP A 331 5.23 25.74 -43.52
CA ASP A 331 5.75 24.44 -43.95
C ASP A 331 5.45 24.10 -45.43
N PHE A 332 4.47 24.77 -46.07
CA PHE A 332 4.01 24.42 -47.42
C PHE A 332 3.91 25.57 -48.43
N ALA A 333 4.17 26.84 -48.06
CA ALA A 333 4.12 27.96 -49.00
C ALA A 333 5.36 28.11 -49.91
N ASN A 334 6.39 27.28 -49.74
CA ASN A 334 7.55 27.18 -50.64
C ASN A 334 7.67 25.77 -51.23
#